data_AF-G2H205-F1
#
_entry.id   AF-G2H205-F1
#
_cell.length_a   1.000
_cell.length_b   1.000
_cell.length_c   1.000
_cell.angle_alpha   90.00
_cell.angle_beta   90.00
_cell.angle_gamma   90.00
#
_symmetry.space_group_name_H-M   'P 1'
#
loop_
_entity.id
_entity.type
_entity.pdbx_description
1 polymer ?
#
loop_
_entity_poly.entity_id
_entity_poly.type
_entity_poly.pdbx_seq_one_letter_code
_entity_poly.pdbx_strand_id
1 'polypeptide(L)'
;MGPATLIEYLQKKKIFLSRKSKFRFTNLDKYKTILEIYSSPFHTDVNSAPEYLQMELIDLQCNNELKHVFETSKSKIDFYNINITKEKFPNSRNPAQKVVSGFGLT
;
A
#
# COMPACT_ATOMS: atom_id res chain seq x y z
N MET A 1 -19.89 31.34 28.99
CA MET A 1 -19.23 31.07 27.69
C MET A 1 -20.13 31.65 26.60
N GLY A 2 -19.67 32.66 25.88
CA GLY A 2 -20.51 33.42 24.95
C GLY A 2 -20.71 32.71 23.60
N PRO A 3 -21.72 33.10 22.79
CA PRO A 3 -22.01 32.49 21.50
C PRO A 3 -20.82 32.55 20.52
N ALA A 4 -19.99 33.60 20.59
CA ALA A 4 -18.78 33.74 19.78
C ALA A 4 -17.74 32.63 20.05
N THR A 5 -17.62 32.18 21.30
CA THR A 5 -16.65 31.14 21.69
C THR A 5 -17.09 29.75 21.22
N LEU A 6 -18.41 29.51 21.15
CA LEU A 6 -18.96 28.26 20.62
C LEU A 6 -18.78 28.16 19.10
N ILE A 7 -19.01 29.24 18.37
CA ILE A 7 -18.81 29.27 16.90
C ILE A 7 -17.35 28.99 16.55
N GLU A 8 -16.40 29.60 17.26
CA GLU A 8 -14.97 29.38 17.04
C GLU A 8 -14.55 27.93 17.34
N TYR A 9 -15.09 27.33 18.41
CA TYR A 9 -14.88 25.92 18.73
C TYR A 9 -15.41 24.99 17.64
N LEU A 10 -16.63 25.24 17.14
CA LEU A 10 -17.24 24.43 16.08
C LEU A 10 -16.47 24.52 14.76
N GLN A 11 -15.96 25.71 14.41
CA GLN A 11 -15.10 25.88 13.24
C GLN A 11 -13.78 25.11 13.37
N LYS A 12 -13.10 25.21 14.52
CA LYS A 12 -11.87 24.43 14.80
C LYS A 12 -12.14 22.93 14.72
N LYS A 13 -13.24 22.46 15.31
CA LYS A 13 -13.65 21.04 15.28
C LYS A 13 -13.93 20.56 13.85
N LYS A 14 -14.62 21.35 13.02
CA LYS A 14 -14.88 21.03 11.61
C LYS A 14 -13.59 20.91 10.80
N ILE A 15 -12.65 21.84 10.98
CA ILE A 15 -11.34 21.81 10.31
C ILE A 15 -10.55 20.57 10.75
N PHE A 16 -10.50 20.27 12.05
CA PHE A 16 -9.82 19.10 12.58
C PHE A 16 -10.38 17.79 12.00
N LEU A 17 -11.71 17.64 12.00
CA LEU A 17 -12.38 16.47 11.43
C LEU A 17 -12.12 16.33 9.93
N SER A 18 -12.17 17.44 9.18
CA SER A 18 -11.88 17.44 7.74
C SER A 18 -10.43 17.02 7.45
N ARG A 19 -9.46 17.53 8.21
CA ARG A 19 -8.05 17.12 8.11
C ARG A 19 -7.85 15.64 8.44
N LYS A 20 -8.44 15.17 9.54
CA LYS A 20 -8.36 13.75 9.95
C LYS A 20 -8.97 12.82 8.90
N SER A 21 -10.07 13.25 8.27
CA SER A 21 -10.72 12.51 7.19
C SER A 21 -9.83 12.44 5.94
N LYS A 22 -9.33 13.59 5.46
CA LYS A 22 -8.38 13.65 4.34
C LYS A 22 -7.15 12.80 4.58
N PHE A 23 -6.57 12.83 5.78
CA PHE A 23 -5.42 11.99 6.14
C PHE A 23 -5.73 10.48 6.05
N ARG A 24 -6.93 10.06 6.47
CA ARG A 24 -7.37 8.66 6.33
C ARG A 24 -7.57 8.27 4.86
N PHE A 25 -8.13 9.16 4.04
CA PHE A 25 -8.31 8.93 2.62
C PHE A 25 -7.00 8.89 1.84
N THR A 26 -6.04 9.76 2.15
CA THR A 26 -4.69 9.70 1.54
C THR A 26 -3.96 8.40 1.87
N ASN A 27 -4.22 7.81 3.03
CA ASN A 27 -3.68 6.49 3.34
C ASN A 27 -4.39 5.41 2.52
N LEU A 28 -5.70 5.53 2.27
CA LEU A 28 -6.45 4.62 1.42
C LEU A 28 -5.94 4.64 -0.04
N ASP A 29 -5.64 5.82 -0.57
CA ASP A 29 -5.05 5.97 -1.92
C ASP A 29 -3.67 5.31 -1.98
N LYS A 30 -2.83 5.49 -0.95
CA LYS A 30 -1.55 4.76 -0.84
C LYS A 30 -1.75 3.25 -0.83
N TYR A 31 -2.74 2.75 -0.09
CA TYR A 31 -3.05 1.31 -0.10
C TYR A 31 -3.53 0.85 -1.47
N LYS A 32 -4.32 1.66 -2.18
CA LYS A 32 -4.77 1.38 -3.54
C LYS A 32 -3.60 1.28 -4.52
N THR A 33 -2.70 2.25 -4.52
CA THR A 33 -1.49 2.20 -5.36
C THR A 33 -0.66 0.96 -5.05
N ILE A 34 -0.47 0.66 -3.77
CA ILE A 34 0.26 -0.54 -3.33
C ILE A 34 -0.44 -1.84 -3.79
N LEU A 35 -1.76 -1.91 -3.69
CA LEU A 35 -2.56 -3.04 -4.19
C LEU A 35 -2.40 -3.23 -5.70
N GLU A 36 -2.45 -2.15 -6.47
CA GLU A 36 -2.29 -2.18 -7.92
C GLU A 36 -0.89 -2.72 -8.29
N ILE A 37 0.16 -2.24 -7.62
CA ILE A 37 1.53 -2.74 -7.79
C ILE A 37 1.59 -4.25 -7.52
N TYR A 38 1.06 -4.72 -6.38
CA TYR A 38 1.10 -6.15 -6.03
C TYR A 38 0.11 -7.03 -6.80
N SER A 39 -0.87 -6.46 -7.50
CA SER A 39 -1.74 -7.22 -8.39
C SER A 39 -1.02 -7.60 -9.69
N SER A 40 -0.09 -6.76 -10.16
CA SER A 40 0.71 -7.00 -11.37
C SER A 40 2.14 -6.44 -11.23
N PRO A 41 2.96 -7.01 -10.33
CA PRO A 41 4.27 -6.46 -10.01
C PRO A 41 5.24 -6.51 -11.20
N PHE A 42 5.03 -7.44 -12.14
CA PHE A 42 5.87 -7.62 -13.34
C PHE A 42 5.52 -6.69 -14.51
N HIS A 43 4.40 -5.96 -14.43
CA HIS A 43 3.93 -5.06 -15.50
C HIS A 43 3.68 -3.63 -14.99
N THR A 44 3.93 -3.38 -13.71
CA THR A 44 3.80 -2.06 -13.10
C THR A 44 4.94 -1.17 -13.57
N ASP A 45 4.64 0.07 -13.97
CA ASP A 45 5.68 1.08 -14.22
C ASP A 45 6.40 1.43 -12.91
N VAL A 46 7.70 1.15 -12.85
CA VAL A 46 8.55 1.42 -11.69
C VAL A 46 8.52 2.91 -11.32
N ASN A 47 8.47 3.82 -12.30
CA ASN A 47 8.49 5.26 -12.03
C ASN A 47 7.21 5.75 -11.33
N SER A 48 6.11 5.00 -11.48
CA SER A 48 4.84 5.28 -10.80
C SER A 48 4.79 4.76 -9.36
N ALA A 49 5.72 3.86 -8.99
CA ALA A 49 5.79 3.30 -7.66
C ALA A 49 6.43 4.27 -6.66
N PRO A 50 6.11 4.17 -5.35
CA PRO A 50 6.80 4.94 -4.32
C PRO A 50 8.31 4.68 -4.35
N GLU A 51 9.12 5.73 -4.20
CA GLU A 51 10.59 5.71 -4.32
C GLU A 51 11.24 4.57 -3.51
N TYR A 52 10.76 4.35 -2.29
CA TYR A 52 11.26 3.29 -1.38
C TYR A 52 10.99 1.85 -1.87
N LEU A 53 10.16 1.66 -2.90
CA LEU A 53 9.87 0.36 -3.53
C LEU A 53 10.50 0.20 -4.90
N GLN A 54 10.98 1.28 -5.52
CA GLN A 54 11.39 1.23 -6.93
C GLN A 54 12.53 0.24 -7.17
N MET A 55 13.55 0.24 -6.31
CA MET A 55 14.68 -0.70 -6.43
C MET A 55 14.25 -2.15 -6.24
N GLU A 56 13.40 -2.44 -5.25
CA GLU A 56 12.90 -3.80 -5.03
C GLU A 56 11.98 -4.27 -6.17
N LEU A 57 11.21 -3.35 -6.74
CA LEU A 57 10.35 -3.64 -7.88
C LEU A 57 11.18 -3.90 -9.14
N ILE A 58 12.28 -3.17 -9.36
CA ILE A 58 13.25 -3.46 -10.42
C ILE A 58 13.84 -4.85 -10.23
N ASP A 59 14.36 -5.16 -9.04
CA ASP A 59 14.96 -6.46 -8.75
C ASP A 59 13.98 -7.62 -8.97
N LEU A 60 12.71 -7.42 -8.58
CA LEU A 60 11.64 -8.37 -8.82
C LEU A 60 11.35 -8.52 -10.31
N GLN A 61 11.21 -7.42 -11.06
CA GLN A 61 10.90 -7.42 -12.48
C GLN A 61 12.02 -8.00 -13.35
N CYS A 62 13.28 -7.86 -12.93
CA CYS A 62 14.44 -8.46 -13.60
C CYS A 62 14.53 -9.98 -13.40
N ASN A 63 13.74 -10.57 -12.49
CA ASN A 63 13.78 -11.99 -12.20
C ASN A 63 12.73 -12.77 -13.02
N ASN A 64 13.16 -13.30 -14.16
CA ASN A 64 12.30 -14.09 -15.06
C ASN A 64 11.76 -15.38 -14.44
N GLU A 65 12.51 -16.00 -13.53
CA GLU A 65 12.05 -17.20 -12.81
C GLU A 65 10.88 -16.84 -11.90
N LEU A 66 11.01 -15.77 -11.11
CA LEU A 66 9.93 -15.27 -10.27
C LEU A 66 8.73 -14.80 -11.08
N LYS A 67 8.94 -14.22 -12.26
CA LYS A 67 7.85 -13.87 -13.18
C LYS A 67 7.06 -15.11 -13.59
N HIS A 68 7.75 -16.15 -14.02
CA HIS A 68 7.12 -17.41 -14.40
C HIS A 68 6.39 -18.07 -13.22
N VAL A 69 7.00 -18.10 -12.03
CA VAL A 69 6.35 -18.64 -10.81
C VAL A 69 5.11 -17.81 -10.45
N PHE A 70 5.18 -16.47 -10.55
CA PHE A 70 4.03 -15.61 -10.32
C PHE A 70 2.89 -15.93 -11.29
N GLU A 71 3.16 -15.99 -12.59
CA GLU A 71 2.16 -16.23 -13.63
C GLU A 71 1.51 -17.62 -13.53
N THR A 72 2.31 -18.64 -13.20
CA THR A 72 1.83 -20.03 -13.07
C THR A 72 1.25 -20.36 -11.69
N SER A 73 1.48 -19.53 -10.68
CA SER A 73 0.94 -19.74 -9.34
C SER A 73 -0.59 -19.66 -9.31
N LYS A 74 -1.22 -20.66 -8.69
CA LYS A 74 -2.67 -20.67 -8.41
C LYS A 74 -3.06 -19.68 -7.30
N SER A 75 -2.12 -19.35 -6.42
CA SER A 75 -2.32 -18.48 -5.27
C SER A 75 -1.25 -17.40 -5.24
N LYS A 76 -1.66 -16.15 -5.45
CA LYS A 76 -0.75 -14.99 -5.38
C LYS A 76 -0.28 -14.75 -3.96
N ILE A 77 -1.11 -15.09 -2.97
CA ILE A 77 -0.76 -15.00 -1.55
C ILE A 77 0.42 -15.94 -1.25
N ASP A 78 0.38 -17.18 -1.73
CA ASP A 78 1.46 -18.14 -1.51
C ASP A 78 2.74 -17.73 -2.25
N PHE A 79 2.60 -17.17 -3.46
CA PHE A 79 3.74 -16.58 -4.16
C PHE A 79 4.45 -15.55 -3.27
N TYR A 80 3.71 -14.57 -2.72
CA TYR A 80 4.28 -13.52 -1.88
C TYR A 80 4.88 -14.08 -0.59
N ASN A 81 4.22 -15.04 0.06
CA ASN A 81 4.69 -15.61 1.32
C ASN A 81 5.97 -16.45 1.16
N ILE A 82 6.11 -17.16 0.04
CA ILE A 82 7.22 -18.08 -0.20
C ILE A 82 8.41 -17.37 -0.86
N ASN A 83 8.15 -16.51 -1.84
CA ASN A 83 9.20 -15.98 -2.72
C ASN A 83 9.65 -14.56 -2.37
N ILE A 84 8.80 -13.77 -1.70
CA ILE A 84 9.10 -12.39 -1.33
C ILE A 84 9.53 -12.34 0.15
N THR A 85 10.75 -12.79 0.42
CA THR A 85 11.31 -12.87 1.77
C THR A 85 11.80 -11.51 2.26
N LYS A 86 11.87 -11.32 3.59
CA LYS A 86 12.35 -10.06 4.20
C LYS A 86 13.82 -9.77 3.89
N GLU A 87 14.59 -10.82 3.65
CA GLU A 87 16.02 -10.72 3.35
C GLU A 87 16.26 -10.16 1.95
N LYS A 88 15.40 -10.53 0.98
CA LYS A 88 15.50 -10.06 -0.41
C LYS A 88 14.66 -8.81 -0.70
N PHE A 89 13.52 -8.67 -0.02
CA PHE A 89 12.55 -7.60 -0.26
C PHE A 89 12.05 -6.98 1.07
N PRO A 90 12.95 -6.29 1.80
CA PRO A 90 12.66 -5.77 3.13
C PRO A 90 11.54 -4.72 3.15
N ASN A 91 11.42 -3.89 2.10
CA ASN A 91 10.41 -2.84 1.98
C ASN A 91 9.10 -3.35 1.39
N SER A 92 9.11 -4.44 0.62
CA SER A 92 7.91 -5.00 -0.02
C SER A 92 7.10 -5.91 0.90
N ARG A 93 7.74 -6.56 1.88
CA ARG A 93 7.09 -7.53 2.76
C ARG A 93 6.00 -6.92 3.65
N ASN A 94 6.29 -5.79 4.30
CA ASN A 94 5.35 -5.15 5.23
C ASN A 94 4.11 -4.56 4.52
N PRO A 95 4.22 -3.88 3.37
CA PRO A 95 3.06 -3.44 2.59
C PRO A 95 2.24 -4.60 2.01
N ALA A 96 2.88 -5.65 1.47
CA ALA A 96 2.19 -6.83 0.97
C ALA A 96 1.39 -7.53 2.09
N GLN A 97 1.99 -7.71 3.26
CA GLN A 97 1.31 -8.28 4.43
C GLN A 97 0.20 -7.38 4.98
N LYS A 98 0.37 -6.05 4.98
CA LYS A 98 -0.67 -5.09 5.41
C LYS A 98 -1.84 -5.02 4.45
N VAL A 99 -1.60 -5.20 3.16
CA VAL A 99 -2.65 -5.37 2.15
C VAL A 99 -3.45 -6.64 2.44
N VAL A 100 -2.77 -7.76 2.69
CA VAL A 100 -3.41 -9.03 3.03
C VAL A 100 -4.16 -8.96 4.38
N SER A 101 -3.63 -8.26 5.38
CA SER A 101 -4.25 -8.15 6.71
C SER A 101 -5.30 -7.05 6.84
N GLY A 102 -5.20 -5.98 6.05
CA GLY A 102 -6.10 -4.82 6.08
C GLY A 102 -7.45 -5.10 5.42
N PHE A 103 -7.50 -6.09 4.53
CA PHE A 103 -8.73 -6.68 4.01
C PHE A 103 -8.88 -8.08 4.57
N GLY A 104 -9.00 -8.17 5.90
CA GLY A 104 -9.48 -9.39 6.55
C GLY A 104 -10.79 -9.82 5.90
N LEU A 105 -10.70 -10.73 4.94
CA LEU A 105 -11.73 -11.72 4.69
C LEU A 105 -11.76 -12.58 5.96
N THR A 106 -12.52 -12.11 6.93
CA THR A 106 -13.17 -12.95 7.93
C THR A 106 -14.66 -12.94 7.62
#